data_AF-A0A5P2QW39-F1
#
_entry.id   AF-A0A5P2QW39-F1
#
_cell.length_a   1.000
_cell.length_b   1.000
_cell.length_c   1.000
_cell.angle_alpha   90.00
_cell.angle_beta   90.00
_cell.angle_gamma   90.00
#
_symmetry.space_group_name_H-M   'P 1'
#
loop_
_entity.id
_entity.type
_entity.pdbx_description
1 polymer ?
#
loop_
_entity_poly.entity_id
_entity_poly.type
_entity_poly.pdbx_seq_one_letter_code
_entity_poly.pdbx_strand_id
1 'polypeptide(L)'
;MPRAVDLPASVPLFPLSGAILLPRTRLPLHIFEPRYLQMVEDVLKTPQRMIAMIQPVDAGHQRLSQIGCAGRIVSFTELDDNRLMIALRAVSRFRLVEVEQGFAPYLRGRLDWAGFEGDLTSRPETLKGAHDRQALIARLARYAARRGLSADWEAAKASDEEMLVNSLSMMLPFSPEEKQALLESPTLSDRREMLDGLLEFALRGGDDEETIQ
;
A
#
# COMPACT_ATOMS: atom_id res chain seq x y z
N MET A 1 7.95 -26.41 9.81
CA MET A 1 7.07 -25.92 8.73
C MET A 1 6.69 -24.49 9.04
N PRO A 2 6.80 -23.53 8.11
CA PRO A 2 6.26 -22.20 8.37
C PRO A 2 4.76 -22.32 8.65
N ARG A 3 4.29 -21.71 9.74
CA ARG A 3 2.85 -21.65 10.06
C ARG A 3 2.14 -21.07 8.84
N ALA A 4 1.13 -21.77 8.33
CA ALA A 4 0.22 -21.21 7.34
C ALA A 4 -0.26 -19.85 7.86
N VAL A 5 -0.18 -18.82 7.01
CA VAL A 5 -0.71 -17.51 7.37
C VAL A 5 -2.21 -17.69 7.51
N ASP A 6 -2.71 -17.54 8.73
CA ASP A 6 -4.14 -17.58 9.01
C ASP A 6 -4.77 -16.29 8.47
N LEU A 7 -5.42 -16.41 7.31
CA LEU A 7 -6.07 -15.33 6.61
C LEU A 7 -7.56 -15.30 7.00
N PRO A 8 -7.99 -14.36 7.86
CA PRO A 8 -9.37 -14.27 8.29
C PRO A 8 -10.29 -13.83 7.14
N ALA A 9 -11.53 -14.32 7.14
CA ALA A 9 -12.53 -13.92 6.16
C ALA A 9 -13.07 -12.50 6.40
N SER A 10 -13.16 -12.04 7.65
CA SER A 10 -13.63 -10.71 8.04
C SER A 10 -12.50 -9.93 8.72
N VAL A 11 -12.20 -8.74 8.22
CA VAL A 11 -11.11 -7.87 8.72
C VAL A 11 -11.60 -6.43 8.85
N PRO A 12 -11.17 -5.68 9.89
CA PRO A 12 -11.36 -4.25 9.93
C PRO A 12 -10.72 -3.55 8.73
N LEU A 13 -11.52 -2.73 8.04
CA LEU A 13 -11.08 -1.94 6.89
C LEU A 13 -10.55 -0.60 7.38
N PHE A 14 -9.42 -0.18 6.81
CA PHE A 14 -8.83 1.12 7.02
C PHE A 14 -8.80 1.87 5.67
N PRO A 15 -9.89 2.58 5.32
CA PRO A 15 -9.94 3.44 4.15
C PRO A 15 -8.91 4.57 4.25
N LEU A 16 -7.99 4.65 3.29
CA LEU A 16 -7.01 5.74 3.23
C LEU A 16 -6.75 6.13 1.77
N SER A 17 -7.11 7.36 1.40
CA SER A 17 -6.85 7.88 0.05
C SER A 17 -5.38 8.25 -0.14
N GLY A 18 -4.83 7.97 -1.32
CA GLY A 18 -3.46 8.37 -1.68
C GLY A 18 -2.37 7.54 -1.01
N ALA A 19 -2.73 6.49 -0.26
CA ALA A 19 -1.79 5.55 0.32
C ALA A 19 -2.23 4.11 0.05
N ILE A 20 -1.26 3.30 -0.35
CA ILE A 20 -1.43 1.87 -0.60
C ILE A 20 -0.41 1.10 0.23
N LEU A 21 -0.68 -0.18 0.46
CA LEU A 21 0.26 -1.13 1.04
C LEU A 21 0.53 -2.22 -0.01
N LEU A 22 1.78 -2.61 -0.18
CA LEU A 22 2.18 -3.66 -1.12
C LEU A 22 2.94 -4.78 -0.42
N PRO A 23 2.86 -6.04 -0.89
CA PRO A 23 3.58 -7.16 -0.30
C PRO A 23 5.07 -6.87 -0.02
N ARG A 24 5.60 -7.50 1.05
CA ARG A 24 6.99 -7.36 1.55
C ARG A 24 7.39 -6.00 2.11
N THR A 25 6.55 -4.99 1.98
CA THR A 25 6.83 -3.65 2.50
C THR A 25 6.35 -3.48 3.94
N ARG A 26 6.71 -2.33 4.51
CA ARG A 26 6.16 -1.83 5.76
C ARG A 26 5.63 -0.42 5.55
N LEU A 27 4.55 -0.09 6.26
CA LEU A 27 3.97 1.25 6.23
C LEU A 27 3.77 1.76 7.66
N PRO A 28 4.46 2.83 8.08
CA PRO A 28 4.13 3.54 9.31
C PRO A 28 2.86 4.37 9.09
N LEU A 29 1.97 4.38 10.08
CA LEU A 29 0.74 5.16 10.08
C LEU A 29 0.58 5.91 11.40
N HIS A 30 0.19 7.18 11.29
CA HIS A 30 -0.28 7.98 12.43
C HIS A 30 -1.79 7.83 12.55
N ILE A 31 -2.22 7.28 13.68
CA ILE A 31 -3.63 7.06 13.99
C ILE A 31 -4.04 8.05 15.07
N PHE A 32 -5.02 8.89 14.74
CA PHE A 32 -5.52 9.93 15.64
C PHE A 32 -7.06 10.00 15.66
N GLU A 33 -7.74 9.46 14.64
CA GLU A 33 -9.21 9.42 14.64
C GLU A 33 -9.72 8.39 15.66
N PRO A 34 -10.70 8.75 16.53
CA PRO A 34 -11.21 7.87 17.59
C PRO A 34 -11.65 6.48 17.11
N ARG A 35 -12.33 6.39 15.97
CA ARG A 35 -12.77 5.11 15.39
C ARG A 35 -11.60 4.19 15.04
N TYR A 36 -10.48 4.74 14.60
CA TYR A 36 -9.31 3.95 14.21
C TYR A 36 -8.41 3.65 15.41
N LEU A 37 -8.42 4.49 16.45
CA LEU A 37 -7.83 4.14 17.75
C LEU A 37 -8.54 2.90 18.33
N GLN A 38 -9.88 2.89 18.33
CA GLN A 38 -10.66 1.71 18.74
C GLN A 38 -10.36 0.50 17.86
N MET A 39 -10.26 0.69 16.53
CA MET A 39 -9.89 -0.37 15.60
C MET A 39 -8.54 -1.01 15.97
N VAL A 40 -7.52 -0.20 16.24
CA VAL A 40 -6.19 -0.71 16.63
C VAL A 40 -6.29 -1.48 17.95
N GLU A 41 -6.99 -0.95 18.95
CA GLU A 41 -7.17 -1.62 20.24
C GLU A 41 -7.85 -2.99 20.09
N ASP A 42 -8.92 -3.07 19.29
CA ASP A 42 -9.65 -4.31 19.03
C ASP A 42 -8.79 -5.32 18.27
N VAL A 43 -8.06 -4.85 17.25
CA VAL A 43 -7.19 -5.69 16.41
C VAL A 43 -6.03 -6.26 17.21
N LEU A 44 -5.45 -5.51 18.15
CA LEU A 44 -4.36 -5.97 19.00
C LEU A 44 -4.78 -7.14 19.92
N LYS A 45 -6.08 -7.25 20.26
CA LYS A 45 -6.67 -8.35 21.03
C LYS A 45 -6.87 -9.62 20.20
N THR A 46 -6.74 -9.55 18.87
CA THR A 46 -6.84 -10.71 17.97
C THR A 46 -5.48 -11.39 17.75
N PRO A 47 -5.42 -12.71 17.49
CA PRO A 47 -4.16 -13.38 17.17
C PRO A 47 -3.58 -12.96 15.80
N GLN A 48 -4.42 -12.54 14.85
CA GLN A 48 -3.99 -12.12 13.52
C GLN A 48 -3.41 -10.71 13.50
N ARG A 49 -3.89 -9.80 14.37
CA ARG A 49 -3.49 -8.39 14.44
C ARG A 49 -3.50 -7.68 13.08
N MET A 50 -4.51 -8.00 12.27
CA MET A 50 -4.57 -7.62 10.87
C MET A 50 -5.59 -6.49 10.66
N ILE A 51 -5.22 -5.54 9.80
CA ILE A 51 -6.13 -4.55 9.22
C ILE A 51 -6.00 -4.59 7.71
N ALA A 52 -7.09 -4.24 7.01
CA ALA A 52 -7.16 -4.22 5.57
C ALA A 52 -7.12 -2.77 5.06
N MET A 53 -5.98 -2.36 4.51
CA MET A 53 -5.87 -1.05 3.85
C MET A 53 -6.53 -1.09 2.49
N ILE A 54 -7.31 -0.05 2.21
CA ILE A 54 -8.08 0.05 0.97
C ILE A 54 -8.28 1.52 0.61
N GLN A 55 -8.26 1.85 -0.68
CA GLN A 55 -8.54 3.23 -1.10
C GLN A 55 -10.04 3.46 -1.22
N PRO A 56 -10.55 4.63 -0.83
CA PRO A 56 -11.88 5.08 -1.22
C PRO A 56 -11.91 5.47 -2.71
N VAL A 57 -13.06 5.29 -3.37
CA VAL A 57 -13.30 5.70 -4.77
C VAL A 57 -13.90 7.11 -4.85
N ASP A 58 -14.45 7.60 -3.74
CA ASP A 58 -15.00 8.94 -3.63
C ASP A 58 -14.50 9.64 -2.36
N ALA A 59 -14.50 10.97 -2.37
CA ALA A 59 -14.08 11.78 -1.23
C ALA A 59 -14.92 11.50 0.04
N GLY A 60 -16.15 11.02 -0.12
CA GLY A 60 -17.04 10.64 0.97
C GLY A 60 -16.66 9.31 1.64
N HIS A 61 -15.70 8.55 1.11
CA HIS A 61 -15.32 7.21 1.54
C HIS A 61 -16.51 6.24 1.59
N GLN A 62 -17.56 6.50 0.81
CA GLN A 62 -18.78 5.69 0.79
C GLN A 62 -18.59 4.45 -0.08
N ARG A 63 -17.79 4.58 -1.14
CA ARG A 63 -17.39 3.47 -1.99
C ARG A 63 -15.89 3.23 -1.83
N LEU A 64 -15.53 1.97 -1.77
CA LEU A 64 -14.16 1.50 -1.63
C LEU A 64 -13.73 0.80 -2.92
N SER A 65 -12.44 0.87 -3.22
CA SER A 65 -11.84 0.10 -4.31
C SER A 65 -12.05 -1.39 -4.07
N GLN A 66 -12.04 -2.19 -5.13
CA GLN A 66 -12.24 -3.63 -4.98
C GLN A 66 -11.00 -4.35 -4.44
N ILE A 67 -9.80 -3.83 -4.72
CA ILE A 67 -8.54 -4.44 -4.27
C ILE A 67 -7.92 -3.55 -3.20
N GLY A 68 -7.52 -4.20 -2.10
CA GLY A 68 -6.72 -3.61 -1.04
C GLY A 68 -5.55 -4.51 -0.67
N CYS A 69 -4.81 -4.12 0.37
CA CYS A 69 -3.77 -4.97 0.95
C CYS A 69 -3.89 -5.02 2.46
N ALA A 70 -3.89 -6.24 2.99
CA ALA A 70 -3.94 -6.48 4.41
C ALA A 70 -2.53 -6.41 5.00
N GLY A 71 -2.43 -5.71 6.14
CA GLY A 71 -1.21 -5.55 6.90
C GLY A 71 -1.39 -6.06 8.32
N ARG A 72 -0.34 -6.67 8.86
CA ARG A 72 -0.26 -7.03 10.28
C ARG A 72 0.39 -5.88 11.05
N ILE A 73 -0.21 -5.47 12.15
CA ILE A 73 0.40 -4.55 13.11
C ILE A 73 1.58 -5.28 13.77
N VAL A 74 2.80 -4.81 13.49
CA VAL A 74 4.04 -5.41 14.02
C VAL A 74 4.65 -4.59 15.16
N SER A 75 4.33 -3.30 15.23
CA SER A 75 4.65 -2.44 16.37
C SER A 75 3.63 -1.33 16.48
N PHE A 76 3.45 -0.81 17.69
CA PHE A 76 2.73 0.42 17.95
C PHE A 76 3.46 1.19 19.06
N THR A 77 3.36 2.51 19.02
CA THR A 77 3.89 3.42 20.05
C THR A 77 2.83 4.45 20.35
N GLU A 78 2.54 4.65 21.63
CA GLU A 78 1.71 5.75 22.09
C GLU A 78 2.49 7.06 21.96
N LEU A 79 1.84 8.06 21.40
CA LEU A 79 2.33 9.44 21.32
C LEU A 79 1.51 10.30 22.27
N ASP A 80 1.92 11.55 22.43
CA ASP A 80 1.13 12.55 23.16
C ASP A 80 -0.27 12.75 22.52
N ASP A 81 -1.21 13.28 23.30
CA ASP A 81 -2.59 13.58 22.89
C ASP A 81 -3.40 12.37 22.37
N ASN A 82 -3.20 11.19 22.95
CA ASN A 82 -3.96 9.97 22.64
C ASN A 82 -3.84 9.55 21.17
N ARG A 83 -2.65 9.73 20.58
CA ARG A 83 -2.34 9.31 19.22
C ARG A 83 -1.49 8.04 19.24
N LEU A 84 -1.59 7.24 18.19
CA LEU A 84 -0.75 6.06 18.00
C LEU A 84 0.08 6.19 16.73
N MET A 85 1.34 5.83 16.81
CA MET A 85 2.12 5.46 15.63
C MET A 85 2.11 3.93 15.54
N ILE A 86 1.57 3.36 14.45
CA ILE A 86 1.63 1.92 14.19
C ILE A 86 2.56 1.65 13.00
N ALA A 87 3.17 0.47 12.97
CA ALA A 87 3.82 -0.05 11.77
C ALA A 87 3.07 -1.29 11.29
N LEU A 88 2.61 -1.23 10.03
CA LEU A 88 2.06 -2.37 9.33
C LEU A 88 3.17 -3.08 8.56
N ARG A 89 3.17 -4.41 8.62
CA ARG A 89 3.88 -5.26 7.66
C ARG A 89 2.86 -5.86 6.70
N ALA A 90 3.04 -5.65 5.40
CA ALA A 90 2.16 -6.22 4.39
C ALA A 90 2.10 -7.75 4.50
N VAL A 91 0.90 -8.30 4.30
CA VAL A 91 0.64 -9.74 4.32
C VAL A 91 0.21 -10.21 2.94
N SER A 92 -0.90 -9.71 2.41
CA SER A 92 -1.41 -10.10 1.11
C SER A 92 -2.36 -9.06 0.58
N ARG A 93 -2.42 -8.90 -0.75
CA ARG A 93 -3.55 -8.27 -1.41
C ARG A 93 -4.80 -9.12 -1.22
N PHE A 94 -5.95 -8.47 -1.36
CA PHE A 94 -7.26 -9.09 -1.24
C PHE A 94 -8.26 -8.40 -2.15
N ARG A 95 -9.38 -9.07 -2.38
CA ARG A 95 -10.59 -8.50 -2.98
C ARG A 95 -11.65 -8.29 -1.92
N LEU A 96 -12.18 -7.06 -1.82
CA LEU A 96 -13.32 -6.77 -0.97
C LEU A 96 -14.58 -7.36 -1.61
N VAL A 97 -15.22 -8.30 -0.91
CA VAL A 97 -16.47 -8.91 -1.38
C VAL A 97 -17.67 -8.08 -0.94
N GLU A 98 -17.71 -7.70 0.32
CA GLU A 98 -18.74 -6.81 0.86
C GLU A 98 -18.26 -6.08 2.12
N VAL A 99 -18.84 -4.90 2.37
CA VAL A 99 -18.72 -4.21 3.65
C VAL A 99 -19.79 -4.74 4.58
N GLU A 100 -19.37 -5.25 5.73
CA GLU A 100 -20.25 -5.83 6.74
C GLU A 100 -20.90 -4.72 7.58
N GLN A 101 -22.19 -4.86 7.87
CA GLN A 101 -22.91 -3.99 8.80
C GLN A 101 -22.64 -4.43 10.24
N GLY A 102 -22.47 -3.48 11.15
CA GLY A 102 -22.22 -3.79 12.55
C GLY A 102 -22.21 -2.57 13.46
N PHE A 103 -21.96 -2.81 14.74
CA PHE A 103 -21.91 -1.76 15.78
C PHE A 103 -20.50 -1.18 15.99
N ALA A 104 -19.48 -1.75 15.34
CA ALA A 104 -18.13 -1.23 15.43
C ALA A 104 -18.08 0.19 14.81
N PRO A 105 -17.32 1.13 15.39
CA PRO A 105 -17.23 2.49 14.87
C PRO A 105 -16.39 2.60 13.58
N TYR A 106 -15.83 1.50 13.12
CA TYR A 106 -15.02 1.36 11.91
C TYR A 106 -15.64 0.29 10.99
N LEU A 107 -15.33 0.38 9.69
CA LEU A 107 -15.83 -0.57 8.71
C LEU A 107 -15.17 -1.93 8.89
N ARG A 108 -15.92 -2.99 8.61
CA ARG A 108 -15.42 -4.35 8.47
C ARG A 108 -15.77 -4.86 7.09
N GLY A 109 -14.93 -5.70 6.52
CA GLY A 109 -15.14 -6.23 5.18
C GLY A 109 -14.90 -7.72 5.14
N ARG A 110 -15.75 -8.41 4.37
CA ARG A 110 -15.48 -9.79 3.98
C ARG A 110 -14.52 -9.80 2.80
N LEU A 111 -13.41 -10.50 2.96
CA LEU A 111 -12.30 -10.50 2.02
C LEU A 111 -12.21 -11.85 1.29
N ASP A 112 -11.84 -11.76 0.02
CA ASP A 112 -11.42 -12.90 -0.79
C ASP A 112 -9.93 -12.77 -1.12
N TRP A 113 -9.18 -13.84 -0.85
CA TRP A 113 -7.73 -13.91 -1.01
C TRP A 113 -7.31 -14.63 -2.30
N ALA A 114 -8.28 -15.18 -3.04
CA ALA A 114 -8.02 -15.93 -4.27
C ALA A 114 -7.34 -15.07 -5.33
N GLY A 115 -6.32 -15.65 -5.98
CA GLY A 115 -5.51 -14.97 -7.00
C GLY A 115 -4.36 -14.13 -6.45
N PHE A 116 -4.17 -14.10 -5.12
CA PHE A 116 -3.06 -13.41 -4.45
C PHE A 116 -2.14 -14.38 -3.69
N GLU A 117 -2.15 -15.67 -4.03
CA GLU A 117 -1.37 -16.70 -3.35
C GLU A 117 0.15 -16.42 -3.41
N GLY A 118 0.59 -15.75 -4.47
CA GLY A 118 1.98 -15.30 -4.63
C GLY A 118 2.46 -14.37 -3.51
N ASP A 119 1.57 -13.54 -2.95
CA ASP A 119 1.90 -12.57 -1.91
C ASP A 119 2.27 -13.25 -0.59
N LEU A 120 1.80 -14.49 -0.37
CA LEU A 120 2.08 -15.29 0.83
C LEU A 120 3.40 -16.05 0.75
N THR A 121 4.06 -16.04 -0.42
CA THR A 121 5.29 -16.79 -0.62
C THR A 121 6.50 -16.06 -0.05
N SER A 122 7.39 -16.79 0.62
CA SER A 122 8.64 -16.20 1.12
C SER A 122 9.61 -15.80 0.00
N ARG A 123 9.38 -16.26 -1.24
CA ARG A 123 10.26 -15.99 -2.39
C ARG A 123 9.79 -14.72 -3.11
N PRO A 124 10.67 -13.73 -3.32
CA PRO A 124 10.39 -12.61 -4.20
C PRO A 124 9.89 -13.06 -5.57
N GLU A 125 8.86 -12.38 -6.06
CA GLU A 125 8.49 -12.40 -7.46
C GLU A 125 9.66 -11.82 -8.26
N THR A 126 9.93 -12.42 -9.42
CA THR A 126 11.01 -11.96 -10.29
C THR A 126 10.41 -11.25 -11.50
N LEU A 127 11.04 -10.17 -11.91
CA LEU A 127 10.73 -9.51 -13.17
C LEU A 127 10.90 -10.49 -14.34
N LYS A 128 9.93 -10.47 -15.27
CA LYS A 128 9.96 -11.25 -16.50
C LYS A 128 10.34 -10.31 -17.64
N GLY A 129 11.28 -10.72 -18.49
CA GLY A 129 11.76 -9.89 -19.60
C GLY A 129 12.92 -8.97 -19.20
N ALA A 130 13.27 -8.05 -20.11
CA ALA A 130 14.42 -7.18 -19.95
C ALA A 130 14.01 -5.87 -19.26
N HIS A 131 14.25 -5.78 -17.96
CA HIS A 131 14.08 -4.53 -17.21
C HIS A 131 15.44 -3.98 -16.81
N ASP A 132 15.74 -2.75 -17.26
CA ASP A 132 16.97 -2.06 -16.87
C ASP A 132 16.76 -1.34 -15.54
N ARG A 133 17.37 -1.88 -14.48
CA ARG A 133 17.36 -1.29 -13.13
C ARG A 133 18.06 0.07 -13.11
N GLN A 134 19.20 0.21 -13.81
CA GLN A 134 19.95 1.46 -13.85
C GLN A 134 19.14 2.56 -14.53
N ALA A 135 18.42 2.23 -15.60
CA ALA A 135 17.53 3.16 -16.27
C ALA A 135 16.37 3.63 -15.38
N LEU A 136 15.79 2.76 -14.55
CA LEU A 136 14.79 3.17 -13.55
C LEU A 136 15.42 4.10 -12.50
N ILE A 137 16.58 3.73 -11.95
CA ILE A 137 17.25 4.56 -10.93
C ILE A 137 17.58 5.95 -11.49
N ALA A 138 18.05 6.04 -12.74
CA ALA A 138 18.31 7.30 -13.41
C ALA A 138 17.03 8.13 -13.61
N ARG A 139 15.91 7.50 -14.01
CA ARG A 139 14.60 8.16 -14.11
C ARG A 139 14.13 8.68 -12.76
N LEU A 140 14.20 7.86 -11.72
CA LEU A 140 13.87 8.23 -10.36
C LEU A 140 14.68 9.43 -9.86
N ALA A 141 16.00 9.44 -10.10
CA ALA A 141 16.85 10.55 -9.70
C ALA A 141 16.42 11.88 -10.35
N ARG A 142 16.09 11.86 -11.64
CA ARG A 142 15.56 13.05 -12.34
C ARG A 142 14.19 13.47 -11.80
N TYR A 143 13.30 12.51 -11.55
CA TYR A 143 11.96 12.78 -11.01
C TYR A 143 12.06 13.42 -9.62
N ALA A 144 12.88 12.84 -8.73
CA ALA A 144 13.12 13.36 -7.39
C ALA A 144 13.71 14.77 -7.41
N ALA A 145 14.67 15.03 -8.30
CA ALA A 145 15.24 16.36 -8.48
C ALA A 145 14.20 17.39 -8.95
N ARG A 146 13.33 17.03 -9.92
CA ARG A 146 12.27 17.91 -10.43
C ARG A 146 11.20 18.22 -9.38
N ARG A 147 10.89 17.25 -8.52
CA ARG A 147 9.85 17.34 -7.46
C ARG A 147 10.39 17.83 -6.11
N GLY A 148 11.69 18.11 -5.99
CA GLY A 148 12.31 18.54 -4.73
C GLY A 148 12.22 17.50 -3.61
N LEU A 149 12.17 16.20 -3.96
CA LEU A 149 11.97 15.14 -2.98
C LEU A 149 13.28 14.84 -2.23
N SER A 150 13.31 15.20 -0.94
CA SER A 150 14.39 14.86 -0.01
C SER A 150 14.11 13.52 0.69
N ALA A 151 13.92 12.44 -0.06
CA ALA A 151 13.81 11.11 0.54
C ALA A 151 15.13 10.34 0.40
N ASP A 152 15.46 9.56 1.42
CA ASP A 152 16.58 8.63 1.39
C ASP A 152 16.22 7.41 0.52
N TRP A 153 16.26 7.62 -0.79
CA TRP A 153 15.98 6.58 -1.78
C TRP A 153 17.10 5.52 -1.85
N GLU A 154 18.22 5.69 -1.14
CA GLU A 154 19.35 4.77 -1.18
C GLU A 154 18.98 3.39 -0.62
N ALA A 155 18.17 3.35 0.45
CA ALA A 155 17.67 2.10 1.00
C ALA A 155 16.82 1.33 -0.02
N ALA A 156 15.98 2.02 -0.81
CA ALA A 156 15.20 1.40 -1.87
C ALA A 156 16.11 0.93 -3.01
N LYS A 157 17.12 1.72 -3.41
CA LYS A 157 18.08 1.34 -4.46
C LYS A 157 18.91 0.11 -4.10
N ALA A 158 19.12 -0.18 -2.81
CA ALA A 158 19.89 -1.32 -2.33
C ALA A 158 19.06 -2.63 -2.19
N SER A 159 17.73 -2.58 -2.29
CA SER A 159 16.87 -3.75 -2.11
C SER A 159 16.77 -4.63 -3.37
N ASP A 160 16.15 -5.81 -3.25
CA ASP A 160 15.75 -6.59 -4.43
C ASP A 160 14.73 -5.84 -5.30
N GLU A 161 14.48 -6.35 -6.52
CA GLU A 161 13.58 -5.72 -7.50
C GLU A 161 12.15 -5.55 -6.99
N GLU A 162 11.59 -6.57 -6.32
CA GLU A 162 10.21 -6.48 -5.84
C GLU A 162 10.09 -5.45 -4.73
N MET A 163 11.01 -5.47 -3.77
CA MET A 163 11.06 -4.46 -2.72
C MET A 163 11.24 -3.06 -3.29
N LEU A 164 12.09 -2.88 -4.31
CA LEU A 164 12.33 -1.58 -4.94
C LEU A 164 11.03 -1.06 -5.59
N VAL A 165 10.42 -1.86 -6.48
CA VAL A 165 9.22 -1.46 -7.21
C VAL A 165 8.05 -1.18 -6.26
N ASN A 166 7.83 -2.07 -5.28
CA ASN A 166 6.73 -1.90 -4.33
C ASN A 166 6.94 -0.67 -3.45
N SER A 167 8.16 -0.44 -2.97
CA SER A 167 8.45 0.73 -2.12
C SER A 167 8.32 2.04 -2.89
N LEU A 168 8.82 2.11 -4.14
CA LEU A 168 8.65 3.29 -4.98
C LEU A 168 7.18 3.56 -5.28
N SER A 169 6.39 2.52 -5.58
CA SER A 169 4.95 2.64 -5.83
C SER A 169 4.19 3.23 -4.64
N MET A 170 4.65 2.96 -3.41
CA MET A 170 4.04 3.48 -2.19
C MET A 170 4.50 4.91 -1.85
N MET A 171 5.81 5.18 -2.01
CA MET A 171 6.46 6.41 -1.54
C MET A 171 6.31 7.59 -2.51
N LEU A 172 6.26 7.32 -3.82
CA LEU A 172 6.18 8.40 -4.80
C LEU A 172 4.80 9.09 -4.72
N PRO A 173 4.77 10.43 -4.91
CA PRO A 173 3.55 11.23 -4.76
C PRO A 173 2.67 11.13 -6.02
N PHE A 174 2.28 9.92 -6.38
CA PHE A 174 1.30 9.63 -7.43
C PHE A 174 -0.12 9.87 -6.93
N SER A 175 -1.05 10.10 -7.87
CA SER A 175 -2.47 10.26 -7.56
C SER A 175 -3.05 9.00 -6.90
N PRO A 176 -4.18 9.11 -6.18
CA PRO A 176 -4.89 7.93 -5.65
C PRO A 176 -5.19 6.86 -6.71
N GLU A 177 -5.59 7.28 -7.91
CA GLU A 177 -5.91 6.41 -9.05
C GLU A 177 -4.67 5.69 -9.57
N GLU A 178 -3.56 6.41 -9.74
CA GLU A 178 -2.27 5.83 -10.16
C GLU A 178 -1.74 4.83 -9.14
N LYS A 179 -1.83 5.16 -7.84
CA LYS A 179 -1.48 4.22 -6.77
C LYS A 179 -2.40 3.00 -6.77
N GLN A 180 -3.69 3.18 -7.01
CA GLN A 180 -4.61 2.06 -7.11
C GLN A 180 -4.23 1.16 -8.29
N ALA A 181 -3.92 1.72 -9.46
CA ALA A 181 -3.48 0.95 -10.62
C ALA A 181 -2.18 0.15 -10.35
N LEU A 182 -1.22 0.75 -9.62
CA LEU A 182 0.00 0.04 -9.20
C LEU A 182 -0.31 -1.12 -8.23
N LEU A 183 -1.26 -0.93 -7.30
CA LEU A 183 -1.72 -1.99 -6.39
C LEU A 183 -2.39 -3.15 -7.14
N GLU A 184 -3.23 -2.81 -8.13
CA GLU A 184 -4.03 -3.74 -8.92
C GLU A 184 -3.25 -4.44 -10.04
N SER A 185 -2.01 -4.01 -10.30
CA SER A 185 -1.11 -4.64 -11.27
C SER A 185 -0.98 -6.16 -11.00
N PRO A 186 -1.30 -7.02 -11.99
CA PRO A 186 -1.36 -8.47 -11.78
C PRO A 186 -0.01 -9.08 -11.37
N THR A 187 1.06 -8.66 -12.04
CA THR A 187 2.42 -9.12 -11.77
C THR A 187 3.35 -7.98 -11.39
N LEU A 188 4.51 -8.32 -10.83
CA LEU A 188 5.60 -7.37 -10.60
C LEU A 188 6.07 -6.70 -11.89
N SER A 189 6.03 -7.40 -13.03
CA SER A 189 6.49 -6.87 -14.31
C SER A 189 5.51 -5.81 -14.82
N ASP A 190 4.20 -6.06 -14.74
CA ASP A 190 3.16 -5.08 -15.10
C ASP A 190 3.27 -3.83 -14.21
N ARG A 191 3.48 -4.03 -12.90
CA ARG A 191 3.67 -2.92 -11.95
C ARG A 191 4.91 -2.10 -12.29
N ARG A 192 6.00 -2.77 -12.66
CA ARG A 192 7.26 -2.13 -13.04
C ARG A 192 7.10 -1.29 -14.31
N GLU A 193 6.41 -1.82 -15.33
CA GLU A 193 6.12 -1.08 -16.56
C GLU A 193 5.23 0.14 -16.30
N MET A 194 4.21 -0.02 -15.47
CA MET A 194 3.34 1.08 -15.05
C MET A 194 4.12 2.16 -14.31
N LEU A 195 4.95 1.78 -13.32
CA LEU A 195 5.81 2.70 -12.58
C LEU A 195 6.75 3.48 -13.51
N ASP A 196 7.38 2.78 -14.47
CA ASP A 196 8.23 3.38 -15.48
C ASP A 196 7.46 4.41 -16.33
N GLY A 197 6.24 4.07 -16.77
CA GLY A 197 5.36 4.96 -17.53
C GLY A 197 4.94 6.22 -16.75
N LEU A 198 4.56 6.07 -15.48
CA LEU A 198 4.18 7.19 -14.61
C LEU A 198 5.36 8.15 -14.39
N LEU A 199 6.56 7.62 -14.13
CA LEU A 199 7.76 8.43 -14.00
C LEU A 199 8.09 9.19 -15.29
N GLU A 200 7.93 8.56 -16.45
CA GLU A 200 8.16 9.21 -17.75
C GLU A 200 7.13 10.29 -18.05
N PHE A 201 5.85 10.04 -17.77
CA PHE A 201 4.78 11.02 -17.94
C PHE A 201 5.03 12.27 -17.12
N ALA A 202 5.31 12.11 -15.82
CA ALA A 202 5.61 13.24 -14.94
C ALA A 202 6.89 13.99 -15.36
N LEU A 203 7.91 13.29 -15.87
CA LEU A 203 9.14 13.92 -16.37
C LEU A 203 8.92 14.71 -17.67
N ARG A 204 7.93 14.36 -18.49
CA ARG A 204 7.59 15.06 -19.73
C ARG A 204 6.69 16.28 -19.53
N GLY A 205 6.30 16.58 -18.28
CA GLY A 205 5.44 17.73 -17.95
C GLY A 205 3.95 17.41 -17.87
N GLY A 206 3.58 16.12 -17.72
CA GLY A 206 2.19 15.69 -17.62
C GLY A 206 1.39 16.23 -16.42
N ASP A 207 2.06 16.89 -15.48
CA ASP A 207 1.44 17.49 -14.27
C ASP A 207 1.46 19.04 -14.26
N ASP A 208 1.95 19.69 -15.33
CA ASP A 208 2.02 21.16 -15.39
C ASP A 208 0.64 21.82 -15.73
N GLU A 209 -0.46 21.05 -15.80
CA GLU A 209 -1.80 21.55 -16.18
C GLU A 209 -2.80 21.79 -15.03
N GLU A 210 -2.51 21.47 -13.76
CA GLU A 210 -3.42 21.78 -12.64
C GLU A 210 -3.04 23.04 -11.84
N THR A 211 -2.33 23.99 -12.45
CA THR A 211 -2.22 25.36 -11.93
C THR A 211 -2.69 26.38 -12.96
N ILE A 212 -3.95 26.27 -13.36
CA ILE A 212 -4.66 27.38 -14.01
C ILE A 212 -5.74 27.88 -13.05
N GLN A 213 -5.32 28.93 -12.32
CA GLN A 213 -6.07 30.04 -11.72
C GLN A 213 -7.54 29.84 -11.32
#